data_AF-A0A7M4A209-F1
#
_entry.id   AF-A0A7M4A209-F1
#
_cell.length_a   1.000
_cell.length_b   1.000
_cell.length_c   1.000
_cell.angle_alpha   90.00
_cell.angle_beta   90.00
_cell.angle_gamma   90.00
#
_symmetry.space_group_name_H-M   'P 1'
#
loop_
_entity.id
_entity.type
_entity.pdbx_description
1 polymer ?
#
loop_
_entity_poly.entity_id
_entity_poly.type
_entity_poly.pdbx_seq_one_letter_code
_entity_poly.pdbx_strand_id
1 'polypeptide(L)'
;IECLAAFESDTQTEAIVMIGEIGGTAEEDAAAWAAENVTKPIVGFVAGATAPPGKRMGHAGAIISGGKGTAEEKFAAFEAAGIACAKDPSELGSVLLDSLKKAGLR
;
A
#
# COMPACT_ATOMS: atom_id res chain seq x y z
N ILE A 1 -0.19 8.62 -6.00
CA ILE A 1 1.08 9.12 -6.55
C ILE A 1 1.43 10.50 -6.02
N GLU A 2 0.59 11.53 -6.22
CA GLU A 2 0.89 12.91 -5.77
C GLU A 2 1.30 13.00 -4.29
N CYS A 3 0.56 12.33 -3.39
CA CYS A 3 0.92 12.26 -1.97
C CYS A 3 2.27 11.58 -1.72
N LEU A 4 2.62 10.53 -2.48
CA LEU A 4 3.92 9.86 -2.34
C LEU A 4 5.06 10.80 -2.72
N ALA A 5 4.92 11.56 -3.81
CA ALA A 5 5.89 12.58 -4.20
C ALA A 5 6.03 13.70 -3.14
N ALA A 6 4.91 14.11 -2.54
CA ALA A 6 4.92 15.09 -1.46
C ALA A 6 5.65 14.55 -0.22
N PHE A 7 5.36 13.30 0.19
CA PHE A 7 6.05 12.69 1.32
C PHE A 7 7.52 12.38 1.06
N GLU A 8 7.89 12.02 -0.16
CA GLU A 8 9.30 11.85 -0.54
C GLU A 8 10.06 13.18 -0.43
N SER A 9 9.47 14.29 -0.85
CA SER A 9 10.11 15.61 -0.80
C SER A 9 10.14 16.25 0.59
N ASP A 10 9.29 15.82 1.53
CA ASP A 10 9.28 16.35 2.90
C ASP A 10 10.43 15.79 3.77
N THR A 11 11.35 16.66 4.21
CA THR A 11 12.51 16.26 5.01
C THR A 11 12.17 15.77 6.42
N GLN A 12 10.97 16.03 6.93
CA GLN A 12 10.51 15.50 8.23
C GLN A 12 9.92 14.10 8.13
N THR A 13 9.49 13.68 6.94
CA THR A 13 8.95 12.34 6.74
C THR A 13 10.08 11.31 6.66
N GLU A 14 10.13 10.39 7.64
CA GLU A 14 11.14 9.32 7.70
C GLU A 14 10.68 8.02 7.02
N ALA A 15 9.36 7.78 6.94
CA ALA A 15 8.77 6.60 6.31
C ALA A 15 7.31 6.88 5.93
N ILE A 16 6.76 6.07 5.03
CA ILE A 16 5.41 6.24 4.48
C ILE A 16 4.58 4.97 4.77
N VAL A 17 3.35 5.16 5.21
CA VAL A 17 2.35 4.07 5.28
C VAL A 17 1.31 4.31 4.19
N MET A 18 1.20 3.38 3.25
CA MET A 18 0.24 3.40 2.16
C MET A 18 -0.92 2.44 2.47
N ILE A 19 -2.10 3.00 2.70
CA ILE A 19 -3.32 2.25 3.00
C ILE A 19 -4.25 2.32 1.79
N GLY A 20 -4.52 1.17 1.20
CA GLY A 20 -5.46 1.01 0.09
C GLY A 20 -6.67 0.16 0.45
N GLU A 21 -7.53 -0.04 -0.53
CA GLU A 21 -8.69 -0.93 -0.44
C GLU A 21 -8.89 -1.70 -1.76
N ILE A 22 -9.81 -2.66 -1.78
CA ILE A 22 -10.23 -3.32 -3.03
C ILE A 22 -10.85 -2.33 -4.02
N GLY A 23 -10.77 -2.64 -5.31
CA GLY A 23 -11.30 -1.84 -6.41
C GLY A 23 -10.27 -0.91 -7.05
N GLY A 24 -10.46 -0.61 -8.33
CA GLY A 24 -9.53 0.21 -9.12
C GLY A 24 -8.10 -0.36 -9.21
N THR A 25 -7.16 0.45 -9.71
CA THR A 25 -5.73 0.08 -9.90
C THR A 25 -4.75 1.07 -9.27
N ALA A 26 -5.24 1.99 -8.45
CA ALA A 26 -4.46 3.13 -7.97
C ALA A 26 -3.25 2.69 -7.13
N GLU A 27 -3.41 1.64 -6.33
CA GLU A 27 -2.37 1.03 -5.51
C GLU A 27 -1.27 0.39 -6.36
N GLU A 28 -1.65 -0.34 -7.41
CA GLU A 28 -0.70 -0.96 -8.34
C GLU A 28 0.10 0.10 -9.10
N ASP A 29 -0.59 1.13 -9.61
CA ASP A 29 0.03 2.26 -10.31
C ASP A 29 0.96 3.04 -9.35
N ALA A 30 0.55 3.22 -8.09
CA ALA A 30 1.36 3.87 -7.07
C ALA A 30 2.60 3.04 -6.70
N ALA A 31 2.48 1.72 -6.61
CA ALA A 31 3.59 0.82 -6.31
C ALA A 31 4.65 0.82 -7.41
N ALA A 32 4.21 0.71 -8.67
CA ALA A 32 5.10 0.78 -9.83
C ALA A 32 5.85 2.12 -9.87
N TRP A 33 5.14 3.23 -9.66
CA TRP A 33 5.78 4.55 -9.60
C TRP A 33 6.73 4.68 -8.41
N ALA A 34 6.35 4.19 -7.22
CA ALA A 34 7.16 4.29 -6.02
C ALA A 34 8.50 3.55 -6.14
N ALA A 35 8.51 2.38 -6.79
CA ALA A 35 9.73 1.58 -7.01
C ALA A 35 10.86 2.37 -7.70
N GLU A 36 10.51 3.35 -8.54
CA GLU A 36 11.47 4.16 -9.30
C GLU A 36 11.72 5.54 -8.68
N ASN A 37 10.82 6.03 -7.81
CA ASN A 37 10.77 7.44 -7.42
C ASN A 37 10.80 7.69 -5.91
N VAL A 38 10.64 6.68 -5.06
CA VAL A 38 10.60 6.83 -3.61
C VAL A 38 11.77 6.11 -2.98
N THR A 39 12.57 6.82 -2.19
CA THR A 39 13.73 6.24 -1.49
C THR A 39 13.42 5.94 -0.03
N LYS A 40 12.41 6.60 0.55
CA LYS A 40 11.97 6.36 1.92
C LYS A 40 11.29 4.99 2.06
N PRO A 41 11.42 4.32 3.21
CA PRO A 41 10.72 3.06 3.45
C PRO A 41 9.20 3.24 3.34
N ILE A 42 8.55 2.35 2.59
CA ILE A 42 7.09 2.29 2.47
C ILE A 42 6.58 0.99 3.10
N VAL A 43 5.50 1.09 3.87
CA VAL A 43 4.69 -0.04 4.32
C VAL A 43 3.31 0.03 3.70
N GLY A 44 2.87 -1.07 3.08
CA GLY A 44 1.57 -1.20 2.44
C GLY A 44 0.56 -2.01 3.27
N PHE A 45 -0.71 -1.64 3.21
CA PHE A 45 -1.84 -2.45 3.66
C PHE A 45 -3.02 -2.26 2.70
N VAL A 46 -3.78 -3.33 2.44
CA VAL A 46 -4.96 -3.29 1.58
C VAL A 46 -6.15 -3.88 2.30
N ALA A 47 -7.19 -3.07 2.52
CA ALA A 47 -8.43 -3.50 3.13
C ALA A 47 -9.30 -4.30 2.14
N GLY A 48 -10.15 -5.19 2.66
CA GLY A 48 -11.16 -5.89 1.86
C GLY A 48 -10.73 -7.23 1.29
N ALA A 49 -9.64 -7.85 1.78
CA ALA A 49 -9.21 -9.19 1.37
C ALA A 49 -10.30 -10.28 1.54
N THR A 50 -11.22 -10.10 2.49
CA THR A 50 -12.35 -11.01 2.73
C THR A 50 -13.66 -10.54 2.09
N ALA A 51 -13.62 -9.53 1.22
CA ALA A 51 -14.81 -9.00 0.58
C ALA A 51 -15.37 -10.00 -0.44
N PRO A 52 -16.69 -10.25 -0.46
CA PRO A 52 -17.29 -11.11 -1.46
C PRO A 52 -17.26 -10.43 -2.85
N PRO A 53 -17.04 -11.19 -3.93
CA PRO A 53 -17.00 -10.64 -5.28
C PRO A 53 -18.33 -10.01 -5.69
N GLY A 54 -18.28 -8.93 -6.49
CA GLY A 54 -19.47 -8.26 -7.00
C GLY A 54 -20.28 -7.46 -5.96
N LYS A 55 -19.80 -7.36 -4.71
CA LYS A 55 -20.44 -6.55 -3.66
C LYS A 55 -19.69 -5.24 -3.46
N ARG A 56 -20.43 -4.13 -3.47
CA ARG A 56 -19.91 -2.83 -3.07
C ARG A 56 -19.80 -2.75 -1.55
N MET A 57 -18.64 -2.38 -1.05
CA MET A 57 -18.32 -2.31 0.37
C MET A 57 -18.28 -0.86 0.85
N GLY A 58 -19.45 -0.27 1.13
CA GLY A 58 -19.55 1.09 1.68
C GLY A 58 -19.11 2.18 0.69
N HIS A 59 -17.79 2.41 0.57
CA HIS A 59 -17.20 3.35 -0.39
C HIS A 59 -17.62 3.03 -1.82
N ALA A 60 -17.83 4.08 -2.62
CA ALA A 60 -18.32 3.94 -4.00
C ALA A 60 -17.34 3.14 -4.88
N GLY A 61 -16.04 3.27 -4.63
CA GLY A 61 -14.96 2.58 -5.35
C GLY A 61 -14.64 1.17 -4.85
N ALA A 62 -15.08 0.80 -3.64
CA ALA A 62 -14.77 -0.49 -3.02
C ALA A 62 -15.61 -1.64 -3.59
N ILE A 63 -15.36 -1.99 -4.85
CA ILE A 63 -16.01 -3.09 -5.56
C ILE A 63 -15.00 -3.85 -6.42
N ILE A 64 -14.97 -5.16 -6.26
CA ILE A 64 -14.23 -6.05 -7.15
C ILE A 64 -15.10 -6.30 -8.39
N SER A 65 -14.62 -5.91 -9.56
CA SER A 65 -15.36 -6.04 -10.82
C SER A 65 -14.49 -6.68 -11.89
N GLY A 66 -15.06 -7.63 -12.65
CA GLY A 66 -14.36 -8.29 -13.75
C GLY A 66 -13.09 -9.06 -13.34
N GLY A 67 -12.99 -9.48 -12.06
CA GLY A 67 -11.84 -10.19 -11.51
C GLY A 67 -10.61 -9.32 -11.25
N LYS A 68 -10.74 -7.98 -11.34
CA LYS A 68 -9.66 -7.01 -11.11
C LYS A 68 -9.90 -6.17 -9.86
N GLY A 69 -8.82 -5.68 -9.27
CA GLY A 69 -8.85 -4.82 -8.08
C GLY A 69 -9.00 -5.62 -6.80
N THR A 70 -8.53 -6.87 -6.81
CA THR A 70 -8.49 -7.71 -5.60
C THR A 70 -7.40 -7.22 -4.64
N ALA A 71 -7.54 -7.50 -3.35
CA ALA A 71 -6.50 -7.18 -2.39
C ALA A 71 -5.21 -7.95 -2.68
N GLU A 72 -5.32 -9.19 -3.18
CA GLU A 72 -4.20 -10.05 -3.54
C GLU A 72 -3.34 -9.45 -4.66
N GLU A 73 -3.96 -8.96 -5.74
CA GLU A 73 -3.24 -8.27 -6.83
C GLU A 73 -2.49 -7.03 -6.33
N LYS A 74 -3.14 -6.25 -5.44
CA LYS A 74 -2.54 -5.05 -4.86
C LYS A 74 -1.36 -5.38 -3.94
N PHE A 75 -1.48 -6.41 -3.10
CA PHE A 75 -0.36 -6.90 -2.29
C PHE A 75 0.79 -7.42 -3.16
N ALA A 76 0.50 -8.15 -4.24
CA ALA A 76 1.53 -8.62 -5.17
C ALA A 76 2.27 -7.45 -5.84
N ALA A 77 1.56 -6.37 -6.20
CA ALA A 77 2.17 -5.16 -6.74
C ALA A 77 3.07 -4.47 -5.71
N PHE A 78 2.64 -4.38 -4.45
CA PHE A 78 3.47 -3.86 -3.36
C PHE A 78 4.74 -4.67 -3.16
N GLU A 79 4.63 -6.00 -3.08
CA GLU A 79 5.78 -6.90 -2.91
C GLU A 79 6.76 -6.80 -4.09
N ALA A 80 6.26 -6.73 -5.32
CA ALA A 80 7.07 -6.55 -6.53
C ALA A 80 7.82 -5.20 -6.55
N ALA A 81 7.25 -4.17 -5.95
CA ALA A 81 7.87 -2.84 -5.77
C ALA A 81 8.81 -2.76 -4.56
N GLY A 82 8.99 -3.85 -3.81
CA GLY A 82 9.82 -3.87 -2.59
C GLY A 82 9.16 -3.22 -1.37
N ILE A 83 7.85 -2.97 -1.42
CA ILE A 83 7.08 -2.40 -0.31
C ILE A 83 6.75 -3.51 0.69
N ALA A 84 7.04 -3.28 1.98
CA ALA A 84 6.71 -4.25 3.02
C ALA A 84 5.20 -4.24 3.29
N CYS A 85 4.56 -5.41 3.34
CA CYS A 85 3.11 -5.51 3.50
C CYS A 85 2.71 -5.98 4.91
N ALA A 86 1.82 -5.24 5.56
CA ALA A 86 1.05 -5.75 6.68
C ALA A 86 -0.19 -6.47 6.14
N LYS A 87 -0.49 -7.69 6.62
CA LYS A 87 -1.68 -8.43 6.19
C LYS A 87 -2.87 -8.20 7.11
N ASP A 88 -2.60 -7.84 8.36
CA ASP A 88 -3.58 -7.39 9.33
C ASP A 88 -3.31 -5.92 9.72
N PRO A 89 -4.35 -5.08 9.88
CA PRO A 89 -4.15 -3.68 10.26
C PRO A 89 -3.47 -3.51 11.63
N SER A 90 -3.56 -4.48 12.53
CA SER A 90 -2.87 -4.46 13.83
C SER A 90 -1.36 -4.65 13.71
N GLU A 91 -0.88 -5.21 12.59
CA GLU A 91 0.55 -5.45 12.33
C GLU A 91 1.26 -4.24 11.71
N LEU A 92 0.53 -3.21 11.27
CA LEU A 92 1.10 -2.02 10.62
C LEU A 92 2.24 -1.39 11.43
N GLY A 93 2.04 -1.25 12.75
CA GLY A 93 3.05 -0.67 13.64
C GLY A 93 4.33 -1.51 13.72
N SER A 94 4.20 -2.83 13.84
CA SER A 94 5.36 -3.74 13.88
C SER A 94 6.11 -3.78 12.55
N VAL A 95 5.39 -3.85 11.42
CA VAL A 95 6.01 -3.87 10.09
C VAL A 95 6.72 -2.55 9.81
N LEU A 96 6.13 -1.41 10.19
CA LEU A 96 6.79 -0.11 10.09
C LEU A 96 8.07 -0.04 10.93
N LEU A 97 8.02 -0.51 12.18
CA LEU A 97 9.20 -0.53 13.04
C LEU A 97 10.33 -1.36 12.43
N ASP A 98 10.03 -2.53 11.85
CA ASP A 98 11.02 -3.37 11.21
C ASP A 98 11.59 -2.74 9.94
N SER A 99 10.76 -2.07 9.13
CA SER A 99 11.20 -1.33 7.96
C SER A 99 12.13 -0.16 8.33
N LEU A 100 11.82 0.59 9.39
CA LEU A 100 12.66 1.67 9.90
C LEU A 100 14.03 1.16 10.37
N LYS A 101 14.06 0.04 11.10
CA LYS A 101 15.33 -0.59 11.53
C LYS A 101 16.18 -1.05 10.35
N LYS A 102 15.57 -1.69 9.35
CA LYS A 102 16.27 -2.13 8.12
C LYS A 102 16.87 -0.94 7.36
N ALA A 103 16.22 0.22 7.42
CA ALA A 103 16.70 1.47 6.84
C ALA A 103 17.72 2.22 7.72
N GLY A 104 18.03 1.73 8.92
CA GLY A 104 18.98 2.37 9.85
C GLY A 104 18.42 3.64 10.53
N LEU A 105 17.10 3.80 10.58
CA LEU A 105 16.43 4.97 11.15
C LEU A 105 16.02 4.78 12.63
N ARG A 106 16.09 3.57 13.17
CA ARG A 106 15.75 3.20 14.55
C ARG A 106 16.62 2.05 15.05
#